data_AF-A0A231GSE3-F1
#
_entry.id   AF-A0A231GSE3-F1
#
_cell.length_a   1.000
_cell.length_b   1.000
_cell.length_c   1.000
_cell.angle_alpha   90.00
_cell.angle_beta   90.00
_cell.angle_gamma   90.00
#
_symmetry.space_group_name_H-M   'P 1'
#
loop_
_entity.id
_entity.type
_entity.pdbx_description
1 polymer ?
#
loop_
_entity_poly.entity_id
_entity_poly.type
_entity_poly.pdbx_seq_one_letter_code
_entity_poly.pdbx_strand_id
1 'polypeptide(L)' 'MMVTGMPTHYTAETGEPLAISTHLHLFSEHVNAGVAAGWQLVESAEAVVDDAWLAAKPKWARLRGHPFTMALVWMAR' A
#
# COMPACT_ATOMS: atom_id res chain seq x y z
N MET A 1 -12.38 -3.83 -6.81
CA MET A 1 -11.08 -3.20 -7.11
C MET A 1 -10.98 -1.95 -6.25
N MET A 2 -9.87 -1.72 -5.54
CA MET A 2 -9.68 -0.62 -4.55
C MET A 2 -9.63 0.77 -5.22
N VAL A 3 -10.71 1.15 -5.89
CA VAL A 3 -10.85 2.42 -6.62
C VAL A 3 -12.15 3.16 -6.25
N THR A 4 -13.03 2.48 -5.53
CA THR A 4 -14.19 3.09 -4.87
C THR A 4 -13.68 3.71 -3.58
N GLY A 5 -13.35 5.01 -3.60
CA GLY A 5 -12.88 5.73 -2.42
C GLY A 5 -13.70 5.42 -1.17
N MET A 6 -13.05 5.37 -0.01
CA MET A 6 -13.73 5.05 1.25
C MET A 6 -14.49 6.29 1.74
N PRO A 7 -15.81 6.21 1.98
CA PRO A 7 -16.51 7.30 2.64
C PRO A 7 -15.89 7.53 4.02
N THR A 8 -15.51 8.77 4.29
CA THR A 8 -14.97 9.18 5.58
C THR A 8 -16.10 9.67 6.47
N HIS A 9 -16.14 9.18 7.71
CA HIS A 9 -17.00 9.73 8.76
C HIS A 9 -16.32 10.84 9.56
N TYR A 10 -15.27 11.44 9.00
CA TYR A 10 -14.48 12.48 9.66
C TYR A 10 -14.98 13.85 9.21
N THR A 11 -15.36 14.67 10.18
CA THR A 11 -15.74 16.07 9.97
C THR A 11 -14.64 16.95 10.54
N ALA A 12 -14.19 17.94 9.79
CA ALA A 12 -13.26 18.95 10.29
C ALA A 12 -13.94 19.80 11.37
N GLU A 13 -13.16 20.50 12.20
CA GLU A 13 -13.70 21.42 13.22
C GLU A 13 -14.61 22.50 12.61
N THR A 14 -14.41 22.83 11.33
CA THR A 14 -15.23 23.77 10.57
C THR A 14 -16.57 23.21 10.08
N GLY A 15 -16.87 21.93 10.34
CA GLY A 15 -18.11 21.27 9.95
C GLY A 15 -18.10 20.59 8.58
N GLU A 16 -17.03 20.73 7.80
CA GLU A 16 -16.92 20.15 6.47
C GLU A 16 -16.43 18.68 6.50
N PRO A 17 -16.91 17.80 5.61
CA PRO A 17 -16.38 16.43 5.48
C PRO A 17 -14.89 16.43 5.09
N LEU A 18 -14.08 15.68 5.82
CA LEU A 18 -12.67 15.49 5.50
C LEU A 18 -12.54 14.46 4.38
N ALA A 19 -12.04 14.85 3.20
CA ALA A 19 -11.79 13.91 2.12
C ALA A 19 -10.47 13.15 2.34
N ILE A 20 -10.50 11.80 2.33
CA ILE A 20 -9.29 10.98 2.22
C ILE A 20 -9.01 10.72 0.75
N SER A 21 -7.88 11.22 0.25
CA SER A 21 -7.36 10.83 -1.05
C SER A 21 -6.70 9.45 -0.95
N THR A 22 -7.21 8.51 -1.74
CA THR A 22 -6.55 7.21 -1.93
C THR A 22 -5.62 7.30 -3.13
N HIS A 23 -4.32 7.06 -2.92
CA HIS A 23 -3.34 6.99 -3.99
C HIS A 23 -3.01 5.53 -4.27
N LEU A 24 -3.17 5.11 -5.53
CA LEU A 24 -2.70 3.82 -6.00
C LEU A 24 -1.33 4.04 -6.63
N HIS A 25 -0.30 3.41 -6.07
CA HIS A 25 1.02 3.39 -6.65
C HIS A 25 1.36 1.98 -7.15
N LEU A 26 1.90 1.90 -8.36
CA LEU A 26 2.49 0.67 -8.88
C LEU A 26 3.88 0.47 -8.28
N PHE A 27 4.31 -0.78 -8.16
CA PHE A 27 5.67 -1.12 -7.72
C PHE A 27 6.74 -0.34 -8.49
N SER A 28 6.58 -0.23 -9.82
CA SER A 28 7.50 0.50 -10.69
C SER A 28 7.60 1.99 -10.36
N GLU A 29 6.52 2.61 -9.87
CA GLU A 29 6.53 4.03 -9.51
C GLU A 29 7.39 4.27 -8.25
N HIS A 30 7.30 3.37 -7.27
CA HIS A 30 8.19 3.40 -6.11
C HIS A 30 9.66 3.22 -6.53
N VAL A 31 9.93 2.28 -7.44
CA VAL A 31 11.30 2.03 -7.90
C VAL A 31 11.86 3.23 -8.68
N ASN A 32 11.09 3.75 -9.63
CA ASN A 32 11.52 4.88 -10.45
C ASN A 32 11.75 6.15 -9.61
N ALA A 33 10.92 6.39 -8.60
CA ALA A 33 11.11 7.51 -7.68
C ALA A 33 12.43 7.41 -6.89
N GLY A 34 12.75 6.22 -6.36
CA GLY A 34 14.02 6.00 -5.66
C GLY A 34 15.24 6.17 -6.57
N VAL A 35 15.17 5.62 -7.79
CA VAL A 35 16.24 5.76 -8.78
C VAL A 35 16.43 7.22 -9.20
N ALA A 36 15.35 7.96 -9.45
CA ALA A 36 15.40 9.39 -9.79
C ALA A 36 15.98 10.24 -8.64
N ALA A 37 15.79 9.82 -7.39
CA ALA A 37 16.41 10.42 -6.22
C ALA A 37 17.90 10.03 -6.02
N GLY A 38 18.49 9.24 -6.93
CA GLY A 38 19.89 8.83 -6.88
C GLY A 38 20.16 7.63 -5.97
N TRP A 39 19.12 6.93 -5.52
CA TRP A 39 19.29 5.77 -4.63
C TRP A 39 19.42 4.47 -5.44
N GLN A 40 20.11 3.49 -4.87
CA GLN A 40 20.20 2.15 -5.44
C GLN A 40 19.28 1.20 -4.69
N LEU A 41 18.43 0.48 -5.41
CA LEU A 41 17.61 -0.59 -4.84
C LEU A 41 18.51 -1.79 -4.54
N VAL A 42 18.52 -2.23 -3.28
CA VAL A 42 19.33 -3.36 -2.81
C VAL A 42 18.49 -4.61 -2.68
N GLU A 43 17.25 -4.46 -2.18
CA GLU A 43 16.33 -5.58 -1.98
C GLU A 43 14.89 -5.12 -2.17
N SER A 44 14.08 -6.02 -2.73
CA SER A 44 12.63 -5.89 -2.77
C SER A 44 12.00 -7.18 -2.28
N ALA A 45 11.08 -7.07 -1.33
CA ALA A 45 10.29 -8.18 -0.82
C ALA A 45 8.80 -7.86 -0.99
N GLU A 46 8.05 -8.80 -1.56
CA GLU A 46 6.60 -8.70 -1.71
C GLU A 46 5.93 -9.80 -0.89
N ALA A 47 4.78 -9.46 -0.31
CA ALA A 47 3.96 -10.39 0.42
C ALA A 47 2.52 -10.37 -0.11
N VAL A 48 1.97 -11.57 -0.22
CA VAL A 48 0.56 -11.79 -0.54
C VAL A 48 -0.22 -12.07 0.73
N VAL A 49 -1.55 -12.08 0.64
CA VAL A 49 -2.40 -12.64 1.68
C VAL A 49 -2.18 -14.16 1.73
N ASP A 50 -1.41 -14.61 2.72
CA ASP A 50 -1.00 -15.99 2.94
C ASP A 50 -1.64 -16.60 4.20
N ASP A 51 -1.21 -17.79 4.61
CA ASP A 51 -1.76 -18.48 5.78
C ASP A 51 -1.56 -17.71 7.08
N ALA A 52 -0.46 -16.97 7.23
CA ALA A 52 -0.21 -16.15 8.41
C ALA A 52 -1.26 -15.02 8.50
N TRP A 53 -1.55 -14.37 7.36
CA TRP A 53 -2.63 -13.38 7.29
C TRP A 53 -4.01 -13.99 7.49
N LEU A 54 -4.29 -15.17 6.95
CA LEU A 54 -5.59 -15.82 7.12
C LEU A 54 -5.82 -16.31 8.56
N ALA A 55 -4.76 -16.71 9.27
CA ALA A 55 -4.84 -17.03 10.69
C ALA A 55 -5.26 -15.79 11.52
N ALA A 56 -4.67 -14.63 11.22
CA ALA A 56 -5.00 -13.38 11.91
C ALA A 56 -6.32 -12.73 11.44
N LYS A 57 -6.68 -12.91 10.16
CA LYS A 57 -7.84 -12.31 9.50
C LYS A 57 -8.61 -13.34 8.65
N PRO A 58 -9.35 -14.29 9.27
CA PRO A 58 -10.03 -15.36 8.52
C PRO A 58 -11.02 -14.88 7.45
N LYS A 59 -11.66 -13.72 7.67
CA LYS A 59 -12.58 -13.09 6.69
C LYS A 59 -11.90 -12.70 5.37
N TRP A 60 -10.57 -12.69 5.31
CA TRP A 60 -9.79 -12.39 4.11
C TRP A 60 -9.55 -13.62 3.23
N ALA A 61 -10.12 -14.80 3.54
CA ALA A 61 -9.91 -16.03 2.76
C ALA A 61 -10.11 -15.86 1.25
N ARG A 62 -11.11 -15.06 0.83
CA ARG A 62 -11.37 -14.75 -0.58
C ARG A 62 -10.25 -13.96 -1.29
N LEU A 63 -9.33 -13.37 -0.52
CA LEU A 63 -8.20 -12.57 -0.99
C LEU A 63 -6.90 -13.37 -1.00
N ARG A 64 -6.92 -14.68 -0.70
CA ARG A 64 -5.70 -15.51 -0.68
C ARG A 64 -4.91 -15.36 -1.99
N GLY A 65 -3.61 -15.14 -1.88
CA GLY A 65 -2.72 -14.95 -3.03
C GLY A 65 -2.77 -13.55 -3.65
N HIS A 66 -3.66 -12.66 -3.21
CA HIS A 66 -3.63 -11.26 -3.65
C HIS A 66 -2.42 -10.54 -3.04
N PRO A 67 -1.75 -9.66 -3.80
CA PRO A 67 -0.73 -8.77 -3.25
C PRO A 67 -1.28 -7.95 -2.08
N PHE A 68 -0.52 -7.86 -1.00
CA PHE A 68 -0.93 -7.14 0.20
C PHE A 68 0.06 -6.04 0.58
N THR A 69 1.35 -6.37 0.63
CA THR A 69 2.40 -5.43 1.07
C THR A 69 3.69 -5.66 0.32
N MET A 70 4.52 -4.62 0.23
CA MET A 70 5.91 -4.70 -0.25
C MET A 70 6.84 -3.96 0.72
N ALA A 71 8.11 -4.33 0.71
CA ALA A 71 9.20 -3.62 1.35
C ALA A 71 10.34 -3.41 0.34
N LEU A 72 10.95 -2.23 0.36
CA LEU A 72 12.07 -1.85 -0.49
C LEU A 72 13.22 -1.37 0.37
N VAL A 73 14.40 -1.98 0.21
CA VAL A 73 15.63 -1.56 0.89
C VAL A 73 16.48 -0.79 -0.09
N TRP A 74 16.85 0.42 0.32
CA TRP A 74 17.61 1.34 -0.52
C TRP A 74 18.94 1.69 0.12
N MET A 75 19.93 1.95 -0.72
CA MET A 75 21.23 2.49 -0.33
C MET A 75 21.42 3.85 -1.00
N ALA A 76 21.81 4.84 -0.21
CA ALA A 76 22.25 6.13 -0.75
C ALA A 76 23.54 5.93 -1.55
N ARG A 77 23.63 6.57 -2.71
CA ARG A 77 24.85 6.65 -3.50
C ARG A 77 25.78 7.75 -3.00
#